data_AF-A0A1W9GSN1-F1
#
_entry.id   AF-A0A1W9GSN1-F1
#
_cell.length_a   1.000
_cell.length_b   1.000
_cell.length_c   1.000
_cell.angle_alpha   90.00
_cell.angle_beta   90.00
_cell.angle_gamma   90.00
#
_symmetry.space_group_name_H-M   'P 1'
#
loop_
_entity.id
_entity.type
_entity.pdbx_description
1 polymer ?
#
loop_
_entity_poly.entity_id
_entity_poly.type
_entity_poly.pdbx_seq_one_letter_code
_entity_poly.pdbx_strand_id
1 'polypeptide(L)'
;MTYSALPRNRFPSPLGFNPTAQEPSALGFGIRGSQGPGSLPDLLTSLGMGLLMGRNPAEGLGYGLQQFQQISGDRRQEQRQARRDQMDQQRYDLQAQQYQTELESANAAQEQLAKQTQAFEQYVNQMPVDANVKQFILSQGPDSEAGKQIMKSLFPDPADAPTVKDFYEGGHLVQKQWDGSRWVEVGRGSRWQPQQAPQDPERVRLAKEAGLVPGTPQYQQFLLGRDDTPPGLFQGTGMDQQAMNVVLRGQSDPSYRNTPEYAAAWNQLYEQPKIITTPDPNDPTRLVQMQIMMPKPQGFQGPGGATPTAAPNIPQMPSGSQSSTASVIPGTSVIPQQEAKDLRKFEAEADAMLAALDTFENTVTNASVGDFADSFAGGFTEGGRKLSTDWANAALLSKAESLYNLGVLNGPDLDIIRNTLTDPSTFKGQITGKDAYKASIASVRKLIKDRVATKRKGMNLPAGDEEWTVIDGVKIRRKN
;
A
#
# COMPACT_ATOMS: atom_id res chain seq x y z
N MET A 1 52.31 -32.40 -48.34
CA MET A 1 52.35 -30.95 -48.59
C MET A 1 51.35 -30.31 -47.63
N THR A 2 51.85 -30.02 -46.42
CA THR A 2 52.00 -28.67 -45.85
C THR A 2 50.71 -28.16 -45.19
N TYR A 3 50.58 -28.53 -43.92
CA TYR A 3 49.73 -27.85 -42.93
C TYR A 3 50.37 -26.51 -42.58
N SER A 4 49.67 -25.41 -42.85
CA SER A 4 50.07 -24.07 -42.40
C SER A 4 49.45 -23.79 -41.04
N ALA A 5 50.33 -23.65 -40.04
CA ALA A 5 50.03 -23.16 -38.71
C ALA A 5 50.18 -21.62 -38.66
N LEU A 6 49.44 -21.00 -37.73
CA LEU A 6 49.72 -19.79 -36.90
C LEU A 6 48.51 -18.83 -36.82
N PRO A 7 48.38 -17.97 -35.78
CA PRO A 7 49.13 -17.89 -34.52
C PRO A 7 48.25 -17.91 -33.25
N ARG A 8 48.85 -18.35 -32.13
CA ARG A 8 48.33 -18.23 -30.76
C ARG A 8 48.30 -16.76 -30.34
N ASN A 9 47.12 -16.21 -30.06
CA ASN A 9 46.96 -14.94 -29.36
C ASN A 9 47.35 -15.10 -27.89
N ARG A 10 48.35 -14.32 -27.47
CA ARG A 10 48.74 -14.14 -26.07
C ARG A 10 47.73 -13.22 -25.39
N PHE A 11 47.03 -13.73 -24.40
CA PHE A 11 46.29 -12.89 -23.45
C PHE A 11 47.28 -12.24 -22.49
N PRO A 12 47.18 -10.93 -22.20
CA PRO A 12 47.92 -10.31 -21.12
C PRO A 12 47.33 -10.72 -19.77
N SER A 13 48.20 -11.08 -18.83
CA SER A 13 47.86 -11.37 -17.43
C SER A 13 47.14 -10.17 -16.78
N PRO A 14 46.11 -10.39 -15.94
CA PRO A 14 45.49 -9.32 -15.20
C PRO A 14 46.46 -8.79 -14.13
N LEU A 15 46.63 -7.47 -14.12
CA LEU A 15 47.35 -6.71 -13.12
C LEU A 15 46.77 -6.99 -11.73
N GLY A 16 47.64 -7.43 -10.81
CA GLY A 16 47.31 -7.60 -9.41
C GLY A 16 46.97 -6.26 -8.77
N PHE A 17 45.72 -6.12 -8.35
CA PHE A 17 45.30 -5.05 -7.44
C PHE A 17 45.71 -5.43 -6.02
N ASN A 18 46.56 -4.61 -5.42
CA ASN A 18 46.99 -4.70 -4.03
C ASN A 18 46.26 -3.61 -3.24
N PRO A 19 45.22 -3.92 -2.44
CA PRO A 19 44.63 -2.94 -1.54
C PRO A 19 45.40 -2.94 -0.23
N THR A 20 46.42 -2.08 -0.12
CA THR A 20 46.92 -1.64 1.19
C THR A 20 45.80 -0.87 1.89
N ALA A 21 45.30 -1.48 2.97
CA ALA A 21 44.41 -0.87 3.94
C ALA A 21 45.03 0.43 4.49
N GLN A 22 44.40 1.56 4.17
CA GLN A 22 44.51 2.78 4.96
C GLN A 22 43.26 2.84 5.83
N GLU A 23 43.46 2.62 7.13
CA GLU A 23 42.47 2.86 8.18
C GLU A 23 42.04 4.34 8.15
N PRO A 24 40.76 4.67 7.94
CA PRO A 24 40.26 5.98 8.33
C PRO A 24 40.15 5.98 9.85
N SER A 25 40.98 6.81 10.47
CA SER A 25 40.90 7.12 11.90
C SER A 25 39.46 7.45 12.28
N ALA A 26 38.90 6.65 13.18
CA ALA A 26 37.63 6.92 13.82
C ALA A 26 37.74 8.23 14.61
N LEU A 27 37.33 9.34 13.99
CA LEU A 27 36.89 10.53 14.69
C LEU A 27 35.67 10.13 15.50
N GLY A 28 35.90 9.81 16.78
CA GLY A 28 34.87 9.61 17.76
C GLY A 28 34.00 10.85 17.86
N PHE A 29 32.87 10.84 17.16
CA PHE A 29 31.73 11.68 17.48
C PHE A 29 31.19 11.18 18.83
N GLY A 30 31.78 11.72 19.90
CA GLY A 30 31.20 11.63 21.23
C GLY A 30 29.77 12.15 21.14
N ILE A 31 28.80 11.26 21.37
CA ILE A 31 27.40 11.61 21.59
C ILE A 31 27.39 12.46 22.87
N ARG A 32 27.57 13.77 22.71
CA ARG A 32 27.17 14.75 23.71
C ARG A 32 25.67 14.56 23.85
N GLY A 33 25.25 14.05 25.01
CA GLY A 33 23.84 13.88 25.35
C GLY A 33 23.08 15.13 24.93
N SER A 34 22.06 14.94 24.09
CA SER A 34 21.24 16.02 23.56
C SER A 34 20.55 16.70 24.74
N GLN A 35 21.13 17.80 25.21
CA GLN A 35 20.47 18.67 26.16
C GLN A 35 19.24 19.25 25.45
N GLY A 36 18.06 18.89 25.94
CA GLY A 36 16.80 19.36 25.38
C GLY A 36 16.71 20.89 25.38
N PRO A 37 15.91 21.48 24.47
CA PRO A 37 15.70 22.93 24.43
C PRO A 37 15.18 23.43 25.78
N GLY A 38 15.88 24.37 26.40
CA GLY A 38 15.58 24.90 27.73
C GLY A 38 16.45 24.31 28.85
N SER A 39 17.62 23.75 28.52
CA SER A 39 18.56 23.22 29.50
C SER A 39 19.08 24.33 30.43
N LEU A 40 19.36 23.98 31.69
CA LEU A 40 19.97 24.89 32.68
C LEU A 40 21.21 25.65 32.16
N PRO A 41 22.10 25.04 31.35
CA PRO A 41 23.21 25.76 30.71
C PRO A 41 22.80 26.90 29.79
N ASP A 42 21.69 26.76 29.05
CA ASP A 42 21.18 27.82 28.15
C ASP A 42 20.63 29.00 28.95
N LEU A 43 19.92 28.70 30.05
CA LEU A 43 19.41 29.71 30.98
C LEU A 43 20.57 30.47 31.65
N LEU A 44 21.62 29.75 32.08
CA LEU A 44 22.79 30.36 32.72
C LEU A 44 23.61 31.21 31.75
N THR A 45 23.70 30.79 30.49
CA THR A 45 24.42 31.53 29.45
C THR A 45 23.65 32.80 29.05
N SER A 46 22.31 32.74 28.94
CA SER A 46 21.49 33.92 28.64
C SER A 46 21.43 34.91 29.81
N LEU A 47 21.35 34.41 31.06
CA LEU A 47 21.45 35.24 32.27
C LEU A 47 22.82 35.91 32.39
N GLY A 48 23.90 35.18 32.09
CA GLY A 48 25.27 35.70 32.10
C GLY A 48 25.48 36.84 31.10
N MET A 49 24.96 36.70 29.87
CA MET A 49 25.02 37.78 28.87
C MET A 49 24.15 39.00 29.24
N GLY A 50 22.96 38.78 29.80
CA GLY A 50 22.09 39.87 30.25
C GLY A 50 22.71 40.73 31.36
N LEU A 51 23.40 40.09 32.31
CA LEU A 51 24.13 40.77 33.40
C LEU A 51 25.33 41.60 32.92
N LEU A 52 25.97 41.20 31.82
CA LEU A 52 27.12 41.92 31.26
C LEU A 52 26.72 43.14 30.41
N MET A 53 25.52 43.13 29.82
CA MET A 53 25.03 44.24 28.97
C MET A 53 24.15 45.25 29.71
N GLY A 54 23.58 44.88 30.86
CA GLY A 54 22.77 45.79 31.67
C GLY A 54 23.62 46.76 32.49
N ARG A 55 23.47 48.07 32.26
CA ARG A 55 24.08 49.12 33.11
C ARG A 55 23.51 49.12 34.54
N ASN A 56 22.38 48.44 34.75
CA ASN A 56 21.73 48.15 36.02
C ASN A 56 21.27 46.67 36.07
N PRO A 57 21.38 45.98 37.23
CA PRO A 57 21.07 44.56 37.35
C PRO A 57 19.59 44.21 37.11
N ALA A 58 18.68 45.15 37.34
CA ALA A 58 17.25 44.97 37.05
C ALA A 58 16.94 45.01 35.55
N GLU A 59 17.66 45.82 34.77
CA GLU A 59 17.49 45.90 33.32
C GLU A 59 18.14 44.69 32.61
N GLY A 60 19.27 44.20 33.13
CA GLY A 60 19.96 43.02 32.58
C GLY A 60 19.14 41.72 32.68
N LEU A 61 18.34 41.57 33.73
CA LEU A 61 17.44 40.43 33.92
C LEU A 61 16.30 40.39 32.89
N GLY A 62 15.75 41.56 32.53
CA GLY A 62 14.71 41.66 31.50
C GLY A 62 15.22 41.26 30.12
N TYR A 63 16.40 41.75 29.74
CA TYR A 63 17.04 41.39 28.47
C TYR A 63 17.40 39.89 28.38
N GLY A 64 17.92 39.30 29.46
CA GLY A 64 18.28 37.87 29.49
C GLY A 64 17.08 36.93 29.30
N LEU A 65 15.91 37.28 29.88
CA LEU A 65 14.67 36.51 29.71
C LEU A 65 14.09 36.64 28.30
N GLN A 66 14.12 37.84 27.72
CA GLN A 66 13.62 38.06 26.36
C GLN A 66 14.49 37.32 25.33
N GLN A 67 15.81 37.32 25.52
CA GLN A 67 16.75 36.61 24.65
C GLN A 67 16.61 35.08 24.79
N PHE A 68 16.37 34.57 26.00
CA PHE A 68 16.08 33.14 26.21
C PHE A 68 14.81 32.69 25.46
N GLN A 69 13.75 33.50 25.45
CA GLN A 69 12.55 33.19 24.69
C GLN A 69 12.82 33.10 23.19
N GLN A 70 13.61 34.03 22.63
CA GLN A 70 14.01 33.99 21.23
C GLN A 70 14.85 32.74 20.89
N ILE A 71 15.91 32.47 21.65
CA ILE A 71 16.79 31.30 21.43
C ILE A 71 16.01 29.98 21.54
N SER A 72 15.06 29.89 22.49
CA SER A 72 14.22 28.71 22.64
C SER A 72 13.22 28.54 21.48
N GLY A 73 12.76 29.64 20.89
CA GLY A 73 11.88 29.65 19.71
C GLY A 73 12.62 29.16 18.46
N ASP A 74 13.82 29.68 18.23
CA ASP A 74 14.64 29.36 17.07
C ASP A 74 15.06 27.88 17.06
N ARG A 75 15.51 27.33 18.20
CA ARG A 75 15.85 25.89 18.29
C ARG A 75 14.64 24.97 18.06
N ARG A 76 13.43 25.39 18.45
CA ARG A 76 12.21 24.61 18.15
C ARG A 76 11.87 24.67 16.66
N GLN A 77 12.12 25.81 16.00
CA GLN A 77 11.98 25.90 14.55
C GLN A 77 13.00 25.01 13.84
N GLU A 78 14.26 25.06 14.27
CA GLU A 78 15.35 24.25 13.74
C GLU A 78 15.08 22.74 13.92
N GLN A 79 14.61 22.30 15.10
CA GLN A 79 14.22 20.90 15.30
C GLN A 79 13.04 20.46 14.43
N ARG A 80 12.07 21.36 14.18
CA ARG A 80 10.95 21.05 13.27
C ARG A 80 11.43 20.96 11.84
N GLN A 81 12.38 21.79 11.44
CA GLN A 81 12.99 21.76 10.12
C GLN A 81 13.81 20.48 9.94
N ALA A 82 14.68 20.14 10.90
CA ALA A 82 15.44 18.89 10.87
C ALA A 82 14.54 17.63 10.81
N ARG A 83 13.38 17.63 11.48
CA ARG A 83 12.41 16.53 11.34
C ARG A 83 11.74 16.49 9.97
N ARG A 84 11.43 17.64 9.36
CA ARG A 84 10.89 17.69 8.00
C ARG A 84 11.93 17.15 7.02
N ASP A 85 13.17 17.60 7.13
CA ASP A 85 14.28 17.15 6.29
C ASP A 85 14.49 15.63 6.44
N GLN A 86 14.40 15.09 7.66
CA GLN A 86 14.44 13.63 7.89
C GLN A 86 13.27 12.88 7.25
N MET A 87 12.04 13.40 7.34
CA MET A 87 10.90 12.75 6.69
C MET A 87 10.99 12.84 5.17
N ASP A 88 11.44 13.97 4.63
CA ASP A 88 11.63 14.13 3.19
C ASP A 88 12.73 13.19 2.68
N GLN A 89 13.80 12.99 3.45
CA GLN A 89 14.82 12.00 3.15
C GLN A 89 14.27 10.56 3.18
N GLN A 90 13.47 10.20 4.19
CA GLN A 90 12.80 8.89 4.23
C GLN A 90 11.84 8.67 3.06
N ARG A 91 11.10 9.71 2.63
CA ARG A 91 10.21 9.63 1.47
C ARG A 91 11.00 9.42 0.18
N TYR A 92 12.14 10.10 0.05
CA TYR A 92 13.04 9.93 -1.08
C TYR A 92 13.61 8.50 -1.13
N ASP A 93 14.07 7.97 0.00
CA ASP A 93 14.61 6.61 0.08
C ASP A 93 13.55 5.55 -0.25
N LEU A 94 12.31 5.72 0.24
CA LEU A 94 11.20 4.83 -0.08
C LEU A 94 10.86 4.87 -1.59
N GLN A 95 10.86 6.06 -2.19
CA GLN A 95 10.61 6.22 -3.61
C GLN A 95 11.73 5.57 -4.45
N ALA A 96 13.00 5.73 -4.04
CA ALA A 96 14.13 5.09 -4.68
C ALA A 96 14.02 3.56 -4.61
N GLN A 97 13.60 3.01 -3.47
CA GLN A 97 13.39 1.57 -3.30
C GLN A 97 12.25 1.03 -4.19
N GLN A 98 11.15 1.77 -4.31
CA GLN A 98 10.05 1.42 -5.22
C GLN A 98 10.51 1.38 -6.68
N TYR A 99 11.25 2.41 -7.11
CA TYR A 99 11.80 2.47 -8.46
C TYR A 99 12.75 1.30 -8.74
N GLN A 100 13.58 0.93 -7.76
CA GLN A 100 14.52 -0.20 -7.90
C GLN A 100 13.78 -1.54 -8.03
N THR A 101 12.72 -1.73 -7.23
CA THR A 101 11.87 -2.93 -7.30
C THR A 101 11.15 -3.02 -8.65
N GLU A 102 10.67 -1.90 -9.18
CA GLU A 102 10.04 -1.83 -10.49
C GLU A 102 11.02 -2.23 -11.61
N LEU A 103 12.25 -1.71 -11.55
CA LEU A 103 13.33 -2.04 -12.49
C LEU A 103 13.69 -3.53 -12.45
N GLU A 104 13.80 -4.10 -11.26
CA GLU A 104 14.03 -5.54 -11.08
C GLU A 104 12.87 -6.38 -11.64
N SER A 105 11.62 -5.96 -11.39
CA SER A 105 10.45 -6.66 -11.91
C SER A 105 10.36 -6.59 -13.45
N ALA A 106 10.73 -5.46 -14.06
CA ALA A 106 10.79 -5.30 -15.50
C ALA A 106 11.88 -6.16 -16.13
N ASN A 107 13.06 -6.23 -15.50
CA ASN A 107 14.15 -7.11 -15.93
C ASN A 107 13.76 -8.59 -15.82
N ALA A 108 13.10 -8.98 -14.72
CA ALA A 108 12.60 -10.35 -14.54
C ALA A 108 11.54 -10.71 -15.61
N ALA A 109 10.65 -9.77 -15.95
CA ALA A 109 9.67 -9.97 -17.01
C ALA A 109 10.33 -10.12 -18.39
N GLN A 110 11.35 -9.31 -18.70
CA GLN A 110 12.14 -9.47 -19.94
C GLN A 110 12.87 -10.82 -19.99
N GLU A 111 13.44 -11.27 -18.87
CA GLU A 111 14.11 -12.57 -18.81
C GLU A 111 13.11 -13.72 -19.02
N GLN A 112 11.91 -13.61 -18.45
CA GLN A 112 10.83 -14.59 -18.69
C GLN A 112 10.39 -14.60 -20.16
N LEU A 113 10.22 -13.42 -20.77
CA LEU A 113 9.89 -13.32 -22.19
C LEU A 113 10.98 -13.93 -23.06
N ALA A 114 12.26 -13.67 -22.76
CA ALA A 114 13.38 -14.27 -23.48
C ALA A 114 13.40 -15.79 -23.35
N LYS A 115 13.12 -16.34 -22.16
CA LYS A 115 12.98 -17.79 -21.94
C LYS A 115 11.80 -18.38 -22.72
N GLN A 116 10.66 -17.70 -22.77
CA GLN A 116 9.50 -18.13 -23.56
C GLN A 116 9.81 -18.14 -25.05
N THR A 117 10.47 -17.10 -25.57
CA THR A 117 10.89 -17.03 -26.97
C THR A 117 11.88 -18.15 -27.30
N GLN A 118 12.88 -18.41 -26.44
CA GLN A 118 13.81 -19.53 -26.63
C GLN A 118 13.09 -20.89 -26.61
N ALA A 119 12.14 -21.10 -25.70
CA ALA A 119 11.35 -22.32 -25.63
C ALA A 119 10.48 -22.51 -26.90
N PHE A 120 9.87 -21.44 -27.38
CA PHE A 120 9.12 -21.42 -28.63
C PHE A 120 10.01 -21.79 -29.82
N GLU A 121 11.17 -21.16 -29.96
CA GLU A 121 12.13 -21.47 -31.03
C GLU A 121 12.59 -22.93 -31.00
N GLN A 122 12.90 -23.47 -29.81
CA GLN A 122 13.28 -24.87 -29.66
C GLN A 122 12.16 -25.82 -30.09
N TYR A 123 10.91 -25.52 -29.73
CA TYR A 123 9.76 -26.35 -30.10
C TYR A 123 9.49 -26.32 -31.60
N VAL A 124 9.46 -25.13 -32.22
CA VAL A 124 9.26 -24.99 -33.66
C VAL A 124 10.35 -25.72 -34.45
N ASN A 125 11.59 -25.72 -33.95
CA ASN A 125 12.69 -26.47 -34.55
C ASN A 125 12.51 -27.99 -34.44
N GLN A 126 11.85 -28.50 -33.41
CA GLN A 126 11.57 -29.94 -33.21
C GLN A 126 10.34 -30.45 -33.98
N MET A 127 9.47 -29.57 -34.47
CA MET A 127 8.28 -29.99 -35.21
C MET A 127 8.65 -30.76 -36.50
N PRO A 128 7.91 -31.84 -36.85
CA PRO A 128 8.11 -32.59 -38.09
C PRO A 128 7.41 -31.90 -39.28
N VAL A 129 7.72 -30.63 -39.50
CA VAL A 129 7.20 -29.82 -40.60
C VAL A 129 8.34 -29.30 -41.48
N ASP A 130 8.00 -28.95 -42.72
CA ASP A 130 8.95 -28.43 -43.71
C ASP A 130 9.65 -27.15 -43.24
N ALA A 131 10.90 -26.93 -43.65
CA ALA A 131 11.73 -25.82 -43.15
C ALA A 131 11.10 -24.43 -43.42
N ASN A 132 10.38 -24.29 -44.54
CA ASN A 132 9.66 -23.07 -44.89
C ASN A 132 8.52 -22.76 -43.90
N VAL A 133 7.85 -23.79 -43.39
CA VAL A 133 6.78 -23.64 -42.39
C VAL A 133 7.36 -23.21 -41.04
N LYS A 134 8.53 -23.76 -40.66
CA LYS A 134 9.24 -23.34 -39.44
C LYS A 134 9.64 -21.86 -39.50
N GLN A 135 10.23 -21.43 -40.62
CA GLN A 135 10.61 -20.02 -40.81
C GLN A 135 9.40 -19.09 -40.79
N PHE A 136 8.29 -19.50 -41.40
CA PHE A 136 7.04 -18.74 -41.34
C PHE A 136 6.56 -18.58 -39.88
N ILE A 137 6.49 -19.68 -39.11
CA ILE A 137 6.06 -19.66 -37.70
C ILE A 137 7.00 -18.80 -36.84
N LEU A 138 8.32 -18.92 -37.02
CA LEU A 138 9.32 -18.11 -36.31
C LEU A 138 9.18 -16.62 -36.64
N SER A 139 8.94 -16.28 -37.92
CA SER A 139 8.79 -14.88 -38.36
C SER A 139 7.56 -14.18 -37.80
N GLN A 140 6.51 -14.93 -37.46
CA GLN A 140 5.28 -14.40 -36.88
C GLN A 140 5.41 -14.15 -35.37
N GLY A 141 6.39 -14.78 -34.70
CA GLY A 141 6.62 -14.66 -33.27
C GLY A 141 5.55 -15.35 -32.40
N PRO A 142 5.81 -15.44 -31.08
CA PRO A 142 4.92 -16.12 -30.14
C PRO A 142 3.55 -15.43 -29.98
N ASP A 143 3.44 -14.13 -30.27
CA ASP A 143 2.22 -13.35 -30.10
C ASP A 143 1.24 -13.41 -31.29
N SER A 144 1.65 -14.00 -32.41
CA SER A 144 0.75 -14.24 -33.55
C SER A 144 -0.34 -15.25 -33.19
N GLU A 145 -1.48 -15.28 -33.88
CA GLU A 145 -2.52 -16.31 -33.63
C GLU A 145 -1.97 -17.74 -33.76
N ALA A 146 -1.08 -17.98 -34.73
CA ALA A 146 -0.39 -19.26 -34.87
C ALA A 146 0.58 -19.52 -33.69
N GLY A 147 1.36 -18.49 -33.30
CA GLY A 147 2.25 -18.52 -32.15
C GLY A 147 1.51 -18.81 -30.84
N LYS A 148 0.35 -18.18 -30.62
CA LYS A 148 -0.52 -18.39 -29.46
C LYS A 148 -1.10 -19.79 -29.42
N GLN A 149 -1.53 -20.36 -30.54
CA GLN A 149 -1.99 -21.76 -30.56
C GLN A 149 -0.86 -22.73 -30.20
N ILE A 150 0.34 -22.48 -30.72
CA ILE A 150 1.54 -23.25 -30.39
C ILE A 150 1.91 -23.07 -28.90
N MET A 151 1.94 -21.84 -28.40
CA MET A 151 2.22 -21.53 -26.99
C MET A 151 1.16 -22.12 -26.06
N LYS A 152 -0.13 -22.09 -26.44
CA LYS A 152 -1.20 -22.73 -25.67
C LYS A 152 -1.06 -24.26 -25.61
N SER A 153 -0.46 -24.88 -26.64
CA SER A 153 -0.14 -26.32 -26.59
C SER A 153 1.08 -26.65 -25.72
N LEU A 154 2.04 -25.73 -25.61
CA LEU A 154 3.25 -25.87 -24.77
C LEU A 154 2.98 -25.53 -23.30
N PHE A 155 2.18 -24.49 -23.08
CA PHE A 155 1.83 -23.90 -21.81
C PHE A 155 0.31 -23.72 -21.77
N PRO A 156 -0.46 -24.81 -21.55
CA PRO A 156 -1.90 -24.71 -21.42
C PRO A 156 -2.27 -23.70 -20.32
N ASP A 157 -3.30 -22.90 -20.60
CA ASP A 157 -3.85 -21.92 -19.64
C ASP A 157 -4.02 -22.59 -18.27
N PRO A 158 -3.80 -21.91 -17.13
CA PRO A 158 -3.95 -22.54 -15.81
C PRO A 158 -5.34 -23.15 -15.56
N ALA A 159 -6.37 -22.66 -16.28
CA ALA A 159 -7.72 -23.21 -16.27
C ALA A 159 -7.87 -24.50 -17.10
N ASP A 160 -7.03 -24.69 -18.12
CA ASP A 160 -6.96 -25.84 -19.03
C ASP A 160 -5.81 -26.81 -18.66
N ALA A 161 -4.91 -26.41 -17.77
CA ALA A 161 -3.80 -27.22 -17.31
C ALA A 161 -4.34 -28.45 -16.56
N PRO A 162 -3.75 -29.64 -16.78
CA PRO A 162 -4.14 -30.82 -16.04
C PRO A 162 -4.03 -30.52 -14.55
N THR A 163 -5.16 -30.60 -13.84
CA THR A 163 -5.20 -30.26 -12.42
C THR A 163 -4.44 -31.35 -11.70
N VAL A 164 -3.20 -31.08 -11.33
CA VAL A 164 -2.38 -31.97 -10.52
C VAL A 164 -2.54 -31.54 -9.07
N LYS A 165 -2.99 -32.45 -8.21
CA LYS A 165 -3.13 -32.23 -6.76
C LYS A 165 -2.43 -33.32 -5.99
N ASP A 166 -1.92 -32.95 -4.83
CA ASP A 166 -1.31 -33.88 -3.89
C ASP A 166 -2.38 -34.39 -2.90
N PHE A 167 -2.43 -35.71 -2.73
CA PHE A 167 -3.32 -36.43 -1.84
C PHE A 167 -2.50 -37.18 -0.79
N TYR A 168 -3.01 -37.25 0.44
CA TYR A 168 -2.43 -38.11 1.46
C TYR A 168 -3.22 -39.42 1.56
N GLU A 169 -2.63 -40.50 1.06
CA GLU A 169 -3.28 -41.82 1.02
C GLU A 169 -2.30 -42.88 1.53
N GLY A 170 -2.72 -43.66 2.54
CA GLY A 170 -1.91 -44.77 3.08
C GLY A 170 -0.55 -44.36 3.66
N GLY A 171 -0.38 -43.11 4.11
CA GLY A 171 0.89 -42.61 4.66
C GLY A 171 1.88 -42.09 3.60
N HIS A 172 1.47 -42.03 2.33
CA HIS A 172 2.27 -41.50 1.22
C HIS A 172 1.65 -40.22 0.66
N LEU A 173 2.50 -39.36 0.10
CA LEU A 173 2.04 -38.26 -0.75
C LEU A 173 1.83 -38.83 -2.16
N VAL A 174 0.58 -38.83 -2.61
CA VAL A 174 0.17 -39.34 -3.91
C VAL A 174 -0.24 -38.15 -4.76
N GLN A 175 0.51 -37.88 -5.82
CA GLN A 175 0.18 -36.86 -6.79
C GLN A 175 -0.80 -37.45 -7.80
N LYS A 176 -1.99 -36.85 -7.93
CA LYS A 176 -3.01 -37.26 -8.87
C LYS A 176 -3.34 -36.14 -9.84
N GLN A 177 -3.58 -36.51 -11.10
CA GLN A 177 -4.02 -35.63 -12.16
C GLN A 177 -5.48 -35.89 -12.47
N TRP A 178 -6.27 -34.83 -12.64
CA TRP A 178 -7.64 -34.95 -13.13
C TRP A 178 -7.64 -35.26 -14.63
N ASP A 179 -8.23 -36.39 -15.05
CA ASP A 179 -8.31 -36.82 -16.46
C ASP A 179 -9.59 -36.34 -17.18
N GLY A 180 -10.42 -35.54 -16.50
CA GLY A 180 -11.74 -35.12 -16.97
C GLY A 180 -12.90 -35.94 -16.39
N SER A 181 -12.62 -37.12 -15.83
CA SER A 181 -13.63 -38.02 -15.25
C SER A 181 -13.28 -38.51 -13.85
N ARG A 182 -11.98 -38.67 -13.55
CA ARG A 182 -11.46 -39.17 -12.28
C ARG A 182 -10.05 -38.64 -12.00
N TRP A 183 -9.65 -38.74 -10.74
CA TRP A 183 -8.27 -38.51 -10.31
C TRP A 183 -7.44 -39.75 -10.61
N VAL A 184 -6.46 -39.61 -11.50
CA VAL A 184 -5.52 -40.68 -11.87
C VAL A 184 -4.20 -40.42 -11.16
N GLU A 185 -3.67 -41.42 -10.47
CA GLU A 185 -2.36 -41.34 -9.83
C GLU A 185 -1.26 -41.20 -10.89
N VAL A 186 -0.50 -40.11 -10.82
CA VAL A 186 0.60 -39.79 -11.74
C VAL A 186 1.96 -39.84 -11.05
N GLY A 187 1.99 -39.84 -9.71
CA GLY A 187 3.21 -40.02 -8.95
C GLY A 187 2.95 -40.44 -7.50
N ARG A 188 3.84 -41.26 -6.95
CA ARG A 188 3.82 -41.64 -5.53
C ARG A 188 5.15 -41.32 -4.90
N GLY A 189 5.15 -40.35 -4.00
CA GLY A 189 6.32 -39.97 -3.23
C GLY A 189 6.39 -40.71 -1.90
N SER A 190 7.62 -40.95 -1.43
CA SER A 190 7.83 -41.19 -0.01
C SER A 190 7.32 -39.96 0.76
N ARG A 191 6.77 -40.17 1.96
CA ARG A 191 6.32 -39.09 2.86
C ARG A 191 7.37 -37.97 2.83
N TRP A 192 6.93 -36.74 2.60
CA TRP A 192 7.77 -35.57 2.79
C TRP A 192 8.29 -35.62 4.23
N GLN A 193 9.54 -36.04 4.39
CA GLN A 193 10.32 -35.71 5.56
C GLN A 193 10.84 -34.31 5.26
N PRO A 194 10.71 -33.34 6.18
CA PRO A 194 11.29 -32.02 5.98
C PRO A 194 12.74 -32.22 5.56
N GLN A 195 13.03 -31.92 4.29
CA GLN A 195 14.40 -31.87 3.80
C GLN A 195 15.11 -30.92 4.74
N GLN A 196 16.09 -31.43 5.48
CA GLN A 196 16.99 -30.57 6.22
C GLN A 196 17.54 -29.59 5.20
N ALA A 197 17.21 -28.31 5.35
CA ALA A 197 17.72 -27.26 4.49
C ALA A 197 19.24 -27.45 4.35
N PRO A 198 19.83 -27.23 3.16
CA PRO A 198 21.28 -27.36 2.98
C PRO A 198 21.96 -26.54 4.08
N GLN A 199 22.62 -27.25 5.00
CA GLN A 199 23.21 -26.63 6.18
C GLN A 199 24.46 -25.90 5.71
N ASP A 200 24.44 -24.57 5.83
CA ASP A 200 25.64 -23.74 5.66
C ASP A 200 26.73 -24.25 6.63
N PRO A 201 27.86 -24.77 6.12
CA PRO A 201 28.92 -25.35 6.95
C PRO A 201 29.48 -24.37 7.99
N GLU A 202 29.49 -23.07 7.68
CA GLU A 202 29.94 -22.03 8.61
C GLU A 202 28.98 -21.87 9.79
N ARG A 203 27.66 -21.93 9.55
CA ARG A 203 26.67 -21.86 10.63
C ARG A 203 26.70 -23.09 11.54
N VAL A 204 26.98 -24.27 10.99
CA VAL A 204 27.17 -25.48 11.80
C VAL A 204 28.41 -25.35 12.70
N ARG A 205 29.50 -24.75 12.18
CA ARG A 205 30.71 -24.46 12.96
C ARG A 205 30.41 -23.47 14.09
N LEU A 206 29.74 -22.36 13.78
CA LEU A 206 29.36 -21.33 14.76
C LEU A 206 28.39 -21.85 15.82
N ALA A 207 27.43 -22.70 15.46
CA ALA A 207 26.51 -23.32 16.42
C ALA A 207 27.27 -24.20 17.44
N LYS A 208 28.29 -24.93 16.96
CA LYS A 208 29.14 -25.77 17.80
C LYS A 208 30.04 -24.94 18.71
N GLU A 209 30.59 -23.83 18.21
CA GLU A 209 31.37 -22.87 19.01
C GLU A 209 30.52 -22.18 20.08
N ALA A 210 29.24 -21.93 19.78
CA ALA A 210 28.26 -21.42 20.74
C ALA A 210 27.74 -22.48 21.75
N GLY A 211 28.24 -23.72 21.68
CA GLY A 211 27.85 -24.81 22.59
C GLY A 211 26.43 -25.35 22.35
N LEU A 212 25.82 -25.08 21.20
CA LEU A 212 24.48 -25.56 20.86
C LEU A 212 24.54 -27.03 20.44
N VAL A 213 23.70 -27.86 21.07
CA VAL A 213 23.66 -29.30 20.81
C VAL A 213 22.80 -29.59 19.57
N PRO A 214 23.33 -30.31 18.55
CA PRO A 214 22.54 -30.72 17.39
C PRO A 214 21.23 -31.41 17.76
N GLY A 215 20.13 -30.98 17.14
CA GLY A 215 18.79 -31.53 17.38
C GLY A 215 17.97 -30.79 18.46
N THR A 216 18.56 -29.83 19.16
CA THR A 216 17.80 -28.94 20.06
C THR A 216 17.08 -27.83 19.29
N PRO A 217 15.96 -27.29 19.82
CA PRO A 217 15.27 -26.15 19.21
C PRO A 217 16.18 -24.94 19.00
N GLN A 218 17.12 -24.71 19.91
CA GLN A 218 18.09 -23.61 19.85
C GLN A 218 19.08 -23.79 18.69
N TYR A 219 19.57 -25.01 18.49
CA TYR A 219 20.44 -25.35 17.37
C TYR A 219 19.71 -25.19 16.02
N GLN A 220 18.44 -25.60 15.94
CA GLN A 220 17.62 -25.42 14.74
C GLN A 220 17.34 -23.94 14.45
N GLN A 221 17.05 -23.13 15.47
CA GLN A 221 16.85 -21.69 15.30
C GLN A 221 18.11 -20.97 14.82
N PHE A 222 19.28 -21.34 15.35
CA PHE A 222 20.56 -20.76 14.96
C PHE A 222 20.94 -21.07 13.51
N LEU A 223 20.71 -22.32 13.06
CA LEU A 223 20.98 -22.73 11.67
C LEU A 223 20.04 -22.06 10.65
N LEU A 224 18.83 -21.67 11.05
CA LEU A 224 17.81 -21.09 10.16
C LEU A 224 18.03 -19.61 9.80
N GLY A 225 19.14 -18.99 10.18
CA GLY A 225 19.46 -17.68 9.64
C GLY A 225 18.66 -16.50 10.17
N ARG A 226 18.14 -16.58 11.39
CA ARG A 226 17.56 -15.39 12.05
C ARG A 226 18.69 -14.53 12.62
N ASP A 227 18.99 -13.43 11.93
CA ASP A 227 19.90 -12.39 12.40
C ASP A 227 19.45 -11.78 13.74
N ASP A 228 20.43 -11.42 14.57
CA ASP A 228 20.31 -11.01 15.97
C ASP A 228 19.76 -9.58 16.20
N THR A 229 19.02 -9.00 15.26
CA THR A 229 18.20 -7.80 15.55
C THR A 229 16.85 -8.28 16.11
N PRO A 230 16.49 -7.95 17.37
CA PRO A 230 15.29 -8.49 18.00
C PRO A 230 14.06 -8.20 17.13
N PRO A 231 13.46 -9.23 16.49
CA PRO A 231 12.37 -9.01 15.55
C PRO A 231 11.12 -8.61 16.33
N GLY A 232 10.46 -7.54 15.90
CA GLY A 232 9.10 -7.26 16.35
C GLY A 232 8.21 -8.48 16.10
N LEU A 233 7.40 -8.86 17.08
CA LEU A 233 6.73 -10.17 17.17
C LEU A 233 5.75 -10.49 16.03
N PHE A 234 5.48 -9.57 15.11
CA PHE A 234 4.59 -9.80 13.96
C PHE A 234 5.16 -9.17 12.68
N GLN A 235 5.74 -10.01 11.82
CA GLN A 235 6.21 -9.62 10.48
C GLN A 235 5.06 -9.69 9.47
N GLY A 236 4.35 -8.60 9.31
CA GLY A 236 3.50 -8.40 8.16
C GLY A 236 3.23 -6.92 7.94
N THR A 237 3.04 -6.56 6.68
CA THR A 237 2.92 -5.17 6.22
C THR A 237 1.50 -4.62 6.36
N GLY A 238 0.56 -5.44 6.83
CA GLY A 238 -0.83 -5.03 7.04
C GLY A 238 -0.97 -4.00 8.16
N MET A 239 -1.89 -3.05 8.00
CA MET A 239 -2.21 -2.00 8.98
C MET A 239 -2.54 -2.56 10.37
N ASP A 240 -3.27 -3.68 10.44
CA ASP A 240 -3.58 -4.36 11.71
C ASP A 240 -2.33 -4.90 12.41
N GLN A 241 -1.35 -5.34 11.63
CA GLN A 241 -0.12 -5.92 12.14
C GLN A 241 0.85 -4.84 12.63
N GLN A 242 0.88 -3.70 11.92
CA GLN A 242 1.57 -2.50 12.39
C GLN A 242 0.94 -1.97 13.68
N ALA A 243 -0.38 -1.88 13.75
CA ALA A 243 -1.09 -1.49 14.98
C ALA A 243 -0.80 -2.46 16.14
N MET A 244 -0.72 -3.77 15.87
CA MET A 244 -0.39 -4.77 16.89
C MET A 244 1.03 -4.59 17.43
N ASN A 245 2.00 -4.28 16.56
CA ASN A 245 3.37 -3.99 16.97
C ASN A 245 3.45 -2.74 17.86
N VAL A 246 2.66 -1.70 17.57
CA VAL A 246 2.54 -0.50 18.41
C VAL A 246 1.94 -0.84 19.78
N VAL A 247 0.89 -1.67 19.82
CA VAL A 247 0.28 -2.11 21.08
C VAL A 247 1.26 -2.96 21.91
N LEU A 248 1.98 -3.89 21.30
CA LEU A 248 2.97 -4.72 21.99
C LEU A 248 4.12 -3.88 22.56
N ARG A 249 4.56 -2.86 21.82
CA ARG A 249 5.55 -1.90 22.31
C ARG A 249 5.06 -1.18 23.57
N GLY A 250 3.81 -0.73 23.60
CA GLY A 250 3.23 -0.14 24.81
C GLY A 250 3.07 -1.13 25.97
N GLN A 251 2.88 -2.43 25.71
CA GLN A 251 2.92 -3.42 26.79
C GLN A 251 4.32 -3.54 27.40
N SER A 252 5.37 -3.53 26.58
CA SER A 252 6.76 -3.58 27.05
C SER A 252 7.24 -2.26 27.68
N ASP A 253 6.69 -1.12 27.27
CA ASP A 253 7.07 0.22 27.72
C ASP A 253 5.84 0.99 28.25
N PRO A 254 5.65 1.05 29.58
CA PRO A 254 4.54 1.78 30.18
C PRO A 254 4.48 3.27 29.82
N SER A 255 5.62 3.90 29.54
CA SER A 255 5.67 5.32 29.17
C SER A 255 5.10 5.56 27.76
N TYR A 256 5.29 4.60 26.86
CA TYR A 256 4.79 4.64 25.49
C TYR A 256 3.25 4.49 25.41
N ARG A 257 2.61 3.91 26.43
CA ARG A 257 1.13 3.77 26.49
C ARG A 257 0.37 5.08 26.56
N ASN A 258 1.04 6.16 26.96
CA ASN A 258 0.45 7.50 27.02
C ASN A 258 0.63 8.28 25.70
N THR A 259 1.21 7.65 24.67
CA THR A 259 1.40 8.30 23.37
C THR A 259 0.12 8.27 22.54
N PRO A 260 -0.13 9.28 21.68
CA PRO A 260 -1.23 9.27 20.73
C PRO A 260 -1.17 8.07 19.77
N GLU A 261 0.03 7.61 19.46
CA GLU A 261 0.29 6.49 18.55
C GLU A 261 -0.24 5.17 19.15
N TYR A 262 0.03 4.93 20.44
CA TYR A 262 -0.55 3.81 21.17
C TYR A 262 -2.07 3.88 21.25
N ALA A 263 -2.63 5.06 21.53
CA ALA A 263 -4.08 5.24 21.60
C ALA A 263 -4.77 4.98 20.25
N ALA A 264 -4.18 5.45 19.14
CA ALA A 264 -4.70 5.19 17.80
C ALA A 264 -4.67 3.69 17.45
N ALA A 265 -3.54 3.01 17.70
CA ALA A 265 -3.40 1.58 17.44
C ALA A 265 -4.34 0.74 18.32
N TRP A 266 -4.50 1.11 19.59
CA TRP A 266 -5.43 0.47 20.52
C TRP A 266 -6.87 0.62 20.05
N ASN A 267 -7.27 1.84 19.65
CA ASN A 267 -8.61 2.11 19.17
C ASN A 267 -8.92 1.35 17.87
N GLN A 268 -7.98 1.32 16.94
CA GLN A 268 -8.11 0.58 15.68
C GLN A 268 -8.29 -0.93 15.90
N LEU A 269 -7.58 -1.52 16.87
CA LEU A 269 -7.64 -2.96 17.10
C LEU A 269 -8.81 -3.40 18.00
N TYR A 270 -9.12 -2.64 19.04
CA TYR A 270 -9.98 -3.12 20.13
C TYR A 270 -11.21 -2.27 20.42
N GLU A 271 -11.27 -1.02 19.94
CA GLU A 271 -12.43 -0.14 20.18
C GLU A 271 -13.28 0.05 18.93
N GLN A 272 -12.67 -0.06 17.75
CA GLN A 272 -13.40 -0.01 16.49
C GLN A 272 -13.94 -1.39 16.14
N PRO A 273 -15.27 -1.54 16.05
CA PRO A 273 -15.86 -2.78 15.59
C PRO A 273 -15.53 -3.01 14.11
N LYS A 274 -15.02 -4.19 13.78
CA LYS A 274 -14.72 -4.57 12.39
C LYS A 274 -15.92 -5.23 11.77
N ILE A 275 -16.30 -4.79 10.58
CA ILE A 275 -17.35 -5.44 9.79
C ILE A 275 -16.65 -6.50 8.94
N ILE A 276 -16.95 -7.77 9.20
CA ILE A 276 -16.56 -8.86 8.30
C ILE A 276 -17.77 -9.34 7.52
N THR A 277 -17.54 -9.66 6.26
CA THR A 277 -18.57 -10.24 5.39
C THR A 277 -18.34 -11.74 5.36
N THR A 278 -19.27 -12.52 5.90
CA THR A 278 -19.21 -13.99 5.91
C THR A 278 -20.44 -14.57 5.20
N PRO A 279 -20.34 -15.76 4.59
CA PRO A 279 -21.52 -16.48 4.12
C PRO A 279 -22.53 -16.69 5.27
N ASP A 280 -23.82 -16.53 5.01
CA ASP A 280 -24.88 -16.85 5.97
C ASP A 280 -24.80 -18.35 6.29
N PRO A 281 -24.72 -18.75 7.57
CA PRO A 281 -24.63 -20.16 7.94
C PRO A 281 -25.86 -20.98 7.48
N ASN A 282 -26.99 -20.34 7.21
CA ASN A 282 -28.20 -21.00 6.70
C ASN A 282 -28.32 -20.95 5.17
N ASP A 283 -27.57 -20.05 4.51
CA ASP A 283 -27.58 -19.88 3.06
C ASP A 283 -26.22 -19.36 2.56
N PRO A 284 -25.29 -20.26 2.16
CA PRO A 284 -23.95 -19.87 1.76
C PRO A 284 -23.90 -18.98 0.50
N THR A 285 -25.02 -18.81 -0.21
CA THR A 285 -25.12 -17.90 -1.35
C THR A 285 -25.38 -16.45 -0.95
N ARG A 286 -25.78 -16.21 0.29
CA ARG A 286 -25.98 -14.86 0.86
C ARG A 286 -24.79 -14.49 1.73
N LEU A 287 -24.30 -13.27 1.54
CA LEU A 287 -23.29 -12.67 2.40
C LEU A 287 -23.96 -11.85 3.48
N VAL A 288 -23.64 -12.13 4.74
CA VAL A 288 -24.07 -11.35 5.91
C VAL A 288 -22.90 -10.56 6.45
N GLN A 289 -23.18 -9.32 6.84
CA GLN A 289 -22.22 -8.47 7.53
C GLN A 289 -22.31 -8.76 9.03
N MET A 290 -21.23 -9.26 9.60
CA MET A 290 -21.09 -9.44 11.03
C MET A 290 -20.15 -8.38 11.58
N GLN A 291 -20.65 -7.62 12.55
CA GLN A 291 -19.84 -6.70 13.31
C GLN A 291 -19.14 -7.48 14.43
N ILE A 292 -17.82 -7.61 14.33
CA ILE A 292 -17.00 -8.30 15.33
C ILE A 292 -16.12 -7.28 16.02
N MET A 293 -16.25 -7.20 17.34
CA MET A 293 -15.20 -6.62 18.18
C MET A 293 -14.16 -7.69 18.47
N MET A 294 -12.89 -7.39 18.21
CA MET A 294 -11.82 -8.27 18.66
C MET A 294 -11.82 -8.26 20.21
N PRO A 295 -11.90 -9.43 20.87
CA PRO A 295 -11.84 -9.47 22.31
C PRO A 295 -10.49 -8.93 22.78
N LYS A 296 -10.52 -8.05 23.79
CA LYS A 296 -9.30 -7.49 24.37
C LYS A 296 -8.46 -8.65 24.94
N PRO A 297 -7.22 -8.86 24.48
CA PRO A 297 -6.39 -9.93 24.99
C PRO A 297 -6.13 -9.71 26.50
N GLN A 298 -6.25 -10.79 27.28
CA GLN A 298 -6.04 -10.72 28.72
C GLN A 298 -4.60 -10.25 29.03
N GLY A 299 -4.46 -9.35 29.99
CA GLY A 299 -3.18 -8.79 30.39
C GLY A 299 -2.74 -7.54 29.63
N PHE A 300 -3.43 -7.16 28.56
CA PHE A 300 -3.14 -5.93 27.83
C PHE A 300 -3.78 -4.72 28.54
N GLN A 301 -2.96 -3.73 28.88
CA GLN A 301 -3.42 -2.49 29.50
C GLN A 301 -3.75 -1.46 28.41
N GLY A 302 -4.94 -0.84 28.45
CA GLY A 302 -5.33 0.22 27.53
C GLY A 302 -4.49 1.50 27.70
N PRO A 303 -4.76 2.55 26.90
CA PRO A 303 -4.06 3.82 27.01
C PRO A 303 -4.17 4.31 28.46
N GLY A 304 -3.04 4.68 29.05
CA GLY A 304 -3.03 5.20 30.41
C GLY A 304 -3.92 6.42 30.45
N GLY A 305 -4.95 6.40 31.30
CA GLY A 305 -5.91 7.48 31.44
C GLY A 305 -5.26 8.74 32.00
N ALA A 306 -4.43 9.42 31.20
CA ALA A 306 -4.31 10.84 31.30
C ALA A 306 -5.68 11.36 30.89
N THR A 307 -6.52 11.69 31.89
CA THR A 307 -7.64 12.61 31.67
C THR A 307 -7.11 13.74 30.79
N PRO A 308 -7.68 14.00 29.60
CA PRO A 308 -7.17 15.02 28.72
C PRO A 308 -7.02 16.29 29.54
N THR A 309 -5.79 16.76 29.69
CA THR A 309 -5.52 18.05 30.32
C THR A 309 -6.37 19.04 29.55
N ALA A 310 -7.38 19.60 30.21
CA ALA A 310 -8.33 20.50 29.59
C ALA A 310 -7.56 21.50 28.74
N ALA A 311 -7.94 21.62 27.46
CA ALA A 311 -7.38 22.64 26.59
C ALA A 311 -7.38 23.99 27.33
N PRO A 312 -6.31 24.79 27.25
CA PRO A 312 -6.23 26.07 27.94
C PRO A 312 -7.50 26.88 27.66
N ASN A 313 -8.18 27.25 28.74
CA ASN A 313 -9.47 27.93 28.73
C ASN A 313 -9.35 29.20 27.87
N ILE A 314 -9.86 29.15 26.64
CA ILE A 314 -9.94 30.31 25.75
C ILE A 314 -11.03 31.20 26.36
N PRO A 315 -10.77 32.50 26.63
CA PRO A 315 -11.75 33.41 27.20
C PRO A 315 -13.07 33.36 26.41
N GLN A 316 -14.10 32.87 27.09
CA GLN A 316 -15.46 32.75 26.57
C GLN A 316 -15.98 34.17 26.34
N MET A 317 -16.17 34.56 25.07
CA MET A 317 -16.85 35.82 24.76
C MET A 317 -18.33 35.73 25.20
N PRO A 318 -18.95 36.85 25.64
CA PRO A 318 -20.29 36.85 26.19
C PRO A 318 -21.31 36.38 25.14
N SER A 319 -22.01 35.29 25.45
CA SER A 319 -23.16 34.83 24.68
C SER A 319 -24.32 35.81 24.91
N GLY A 320 -24.62 36.60 23.88
CA GLY A 320 -25.83 37.42 23.83
C GLY A 320 -27.06 36.52 23.69
N SER A 321 -27.89 36.50 24.72
CA SER A 321 -29.21 35.89 24.74
C SER A 321 -30.15 36.63 23.78
N GLN A 322 -30.32 36.11 22.56
CA GLN A 322 -31.50 36.43 21.74
C GLN A 322 -32.51 35.30 21.88
N SER A 323 -33.50 35.56 22.74
CA SER A 323 -34.76 34.83 22.79
C SER A 323 -35.57 35.21 21.55
N SER A 324 -35.62 34.32 20.56
CA SER A 324 -36.61 34.37 19.49
C SER A 324 -37.55 33.17 19.65
N THR A 325 -38.71 33.44 20.24
CA THR A 325 -39.88 32.56 20.20
C THR A 325 -40.41 32.54 18.77
N ALA A 326 -39.92 31.61 17.94
CA ALA A 326 -40.52 31.32 16.65
C ALA A 326 -41.61 30.25 16.81
N SER A 327 -42.84 30.60 16.42
CA SER A 327 -43.96 29.66 16.30
C SER A 327 -43.58 28.50 15.39
N VAL A 328 -43.56 27.30 15.95
CA VAL A 328 -43.42 26.03 15.22
C VAL A 328 -44.69 25.81 14.40
N ILE A 329 -44.58 25.93 13.07
CA ILE A 329 -45.59 25.41 12.14
C ILE A 329 -45.40 23.88 12.09
N PRO A 330 -46.39 23.07 12.49
CA PRO A 330 -46.28 21.61 12.40
C PRO A 330 -46.22 21.18 10.92
N GLY A 331 -45.10 20.62 10.48
CA GLY A 331 -44.98 19.97 9.16
C GLY A 331 -43.77 20.36 8.31
N THR A 332 -42.98 21.36 8.68
CA THR A 332 -41.73 21.71 7.96
C THR A 332 -40.52 21.18 8.71
N SER A 333 -39.95 20.06 8.25
CA SER A 333 -38.64 19.60 8.73
C SER A 333 -37.57 20.59 8.27
N VAL A 334 -37.10 21.45 9.17
CA VAL A 334 -35.95 22.31 8.92
C VAL A 334 -34.71 21.42 8.97
N ILE A 335 -34.15 21.09 7.81
CA ILE A 335 -32.86 20.39 7.72
C ILE A 335 -31.81 21.31 8.37
N PRO A 336 -31.00 20.81 9.33
CA PRO A 336 -29.91 21.59 9.90
C PRO A 336 -29.03 22.14 8.77
N GLN A 337 -28.73 23.45 8.80
CA GLN A 337 -27.95 24.11 7.73
C GLN A 337 -26.60 23.43 7.46
N GLN A 338 -26.03 22.78 8.48
CA GLN A 338 -24.79 22.03 8.37
C GLN A 338 -24.94 20.78 7.48
N GLU A 339 -26.00 19.99 7.64
CA GLU A 339 -26.25 18.79 6.83
C GLU A 339 -26.49 19.14 5.36
N ALA A 340 -27.19 20.24 5.10
CA ALA A 340 -27.39 20.74 3.74
C ALA A 340 -26.09 21.19 3.07
N LYS A 341 -25.14 21.75 3.85
CA LYS A 341 -23.82 22.14 3.35
C LYS A 341 -22.96 20.91 3.06
N ASP A 342 -23.01 19.91 3.93
CA ASP A 342 -22.28 18.66 3.76
C ASP A 342 -22.80 17.86 2.56
N LEU A 343 -24.11 17.84 2.33
CA LEU A 343 -24.70 17.24 1.13
C LEU A 343 -24.23 17.93 -0.15
N ARG A 344 -24.22 19.26 -0.21
CA ARG A 344 -23.75 20.00 -1.40
C ARG A 344 -22.30 19.73 -1.71
N LYS A 345 -21.44 19.67 -0.67
CA LYS A 345 -20.03 19.31 -0.83
C LYS A 345 -19.90 17.90 -1.39
N PHE A 346 -20.68 16.98 -0.84
CA PHE A 346 -20.70 15.60 -1.29
C PHE A 346 -21.19 15.45 -2.74
N GLU A 347 -22.26 16.15 -3.15
CA GLU A 347 -22.74 16.16 -4.53
C GLU A 347 -21.69 16.70 -5.50
N ALA A 348 -21.02 17.80 -5.12
CA ALA A 348 -19.93 18.36 -5.92
C ALA A 348 -18.73 17.40 -6.08
N GLU A 349 -18.38 16.66 -5.03
CA GLU A 349 -17.33 15.62 -5.11
C GLU A 349 -17.77 14.42 -5.96
N ALA A 350 -19.02 13.97 -5.82
CA ALA A 350 -19.56 12.89 -6.64
C ALA A 350 -19.59 13.27 -8.13
N ASP A 351 -20.01 14.51 -8.45
CA ASP A 351 -20.01 15.03 -9.82
C ASP A 351 -18.60 15.09 -10.41
N ALA A 352 -17.60 15.50 -9.63
CA ALA A 352 -16.21 15.49 -10.06
C ALA A 352 -15.70 14.07 -10.38
N MET A 353 -16.10 13.07 -9.60
CA MET A 353 -15.76 11.66 -9.89
C MET A 353 -16.47 11.12 -11.12
N LEU A 354 -17.76 11.45 -11.28
CA LEU A 354 -18.52 11.07 -12.47
C LEU A 354 -17.89 11.66 -13.73
N ALA A 355 -17.49 12.93 -13.70
CA ALA A 355 -16.79 13.59 -14.81
C ALA A 355 -15.42 12.96 -15.11
N ALA A 356 -14.66 12.55 -14.09
CA ALA A 356 -13.40 11.84 -14.28
C ALA A 356 -13.61 10.45 -14.91
N LEU A 357 -14.65 9.73 -14.48
CA LEU A 357 -15.03 8.44 -15.06
C LEU A 357 -15.50 8.57 -16.52
N ASP A 358 -16.25 9.62 -16.85
CA ASP A 358 -16.67 9.93 -18.22
C ASP A 358 -15.46 10.26 -19.10
N THR A 359 -14.51 11.03 -18.57
CA THR A 359 -13.25 11.34 -19.25
C THR A 359 -12.45 10.06 -19.53
N PHE A 360 -12.33 9.18 -18.54
CA PHE A 360 -11.65 7.90 -18.69
C PHE A 360 -12.36 6.96 -19.68
N GLU A 361 -13.70 6.88 -19.63
CA GLU A 361 -14.49 6.08 -20.59
C GLU A 361 -14.29 6.55 -22.04
N ASN A 362 -14.25 7.86 -22.25
CA ASN A 362 -13.97 8.45 -23.55
C ASN A 362 -12.56 8.08 -24.04
N THR A 363 -11.57 8.08 -23.15
CA THR A 363 -10.20 7.67 -23.47
C THR A 363 -10.10 6.20 -23.80
N VAL A 364 -10.71 5.31 -23.01
CA VAL A 364 -10.82 3.87 -23.29
C VAL A 364 -11.49 3.61 -24.65
N THR A 365 -12.55 4.36 -24.98
CA THR A 365 -13.28 4.21 -26.23
C THR A 365 -12.40 4.56 -27.43
N ASN A 366 -11.66 5.68 -27.33
CA ASN A 366 -10.84 6.21 -28.41
C ASN A 366 -9.44 5.57 -28.50
N ALA A 367 -8.94 4.94 -27.43
CA ALA A 367 -7.64 4.29 -27.39
C ALA A 367 -7.54 3.13 -28.39
N SER A 368 -6.45 3.04 -29.14
CA SER A 368 -6.15 1.87 -29.98
C SER A 368 -5.64 0.71 -29.13
N VAL A 369 -5.58 -0.52 -29.69
CA VAL A 369 -4.95 -1.67 -29.00
C VAL A 369 -3.48 -1.37 -28.68
N GLY A 370 -2.80 -0.61 -29.56
CA GLY A 370 -1.43 -0.15 -29.32
C GLY A 370 -1.31 0.75 -28.09
N ASP A 371 -2.31 1.59 -27.82
CA ASP A 371 -2.31 2.48 -26.64
C ASP A 371 -2.47 1.71 -25.33
N PHE A 372 -3.21 0.60 -25.33
CA PHE A 372 -3.29 -0.29 -24.15
C PHE A 372 -1.95 -1.00 -23.90
N ALA A 373 -1.32 -1.54 -24.94
CA ALA A 373 -0.01 -2.17 -24.82
C ALA A 373 1.07 -1.16 -24.39
N ASP A 374 1.01 0.06 -24.93
CA ASP A 374 1.92 1.13 -24.57
C ASP A 374 1.70 1.63 -23.12
N SER A 375 0.44 1.75 -22.67
CA SER A 375 0.13 2.06 -21.27
C SER A 375 0.71 1.03 -20.30
N PHE A 376 0.76 -0.25 -20.69
CA PHE A 376 1.43 -1.32 -19.93
C PHE A 376 2.96 -1.17 -19.95
N ALA A 377 3.53 -0.74 -21.08
CA ALA A 377 4.97 -0.56 -21.24
C ALA A 377 5.51 0.75 -20.61
N GLY A 378 4.66 1.62 -20.07
CA GLY A 378 5.06 2.88 -19.42
C GLY A 378 4.61 4.17 -20.12
N GLY A 379 3.75 4.09 -21.14
CA GLY A 379 3.08 5.26 -21.73
C GLY A 379 3.96 6.10 -22.67
N PHE A 380 4.69 5.47 -23.59
CA PHE A 380 5.55 6.16 -24.54
C PHE A 380 4.75 6.91 -25.62
N THR A 381 3.61 6.36 -26.06
CA THR A 381 2.68 7.04 -26.97
C THR A 381 1.80 8.04 -26.23
N GLU A 382 1.28 9.02 -26.97
CA GLU A 382 0.31 9.97 -26.41
C GLU A 382 -0.95 9.27 -25.91
N GLY A 383 -1.44 8.28 -26.66
CA GLY A 383 -2.63 7.51 -26.28
C GLY A 383 -2.42 6.64 -25.04
N GLY A 384 -1.31 5.93 -24.92
CA GLY A 384 -0.98 5.13 -23.74
C GLY A 384 -0.78 5.99 -22.49
N ARG A 385 -0.09 7.12 -22.64
CA ARG A 385 0.09 8.09 -21.53
C ARG A 385 -1.24 8.71 -21.09
N LYS A 386 -2.10 9.09 -22.04
CA LYS A 386 -3.43 9.62 -21.75
C LYS A 386 -4.30 8.59 -21.04
N LEU A 387 -4.26 7.33 -21.49
CA LEU A 387 -4.99 6.22 -20.87
C LEU A 387 -4.56 5.99 -19.43
N SER A 388 -3.25 5.91 -19.18
CA SER A 388 -2.69 5.78 -17.82
C SER A 388 -3.02 6.99 -16.93
N THR A 389 -2.95 8.21 -17.49
CA THR A 389 -3.21 9.44 -16.73
C THR A 389 -4.69 9.58 -16.37
N ASP A 390 -5.60 9.34 -17.31
CA ASP A 390 -7.04 9.42 -17.08
C ASP A 390 -7.51 8.31 -16.14
N TRP A 391 -6.93 7.10 -16.25
CA TRP A 391 -7.15 6.05 -15.25
C TRP A 391 -6.66 6.48 -13.87
N ALA A 392 -5.43 7.01 -13.75
CA ALA A 392 -4.88 7.44 -12.47
C ALA A 392 -5.71 8.55 -11.85
N ASN A 393 -6.22 9.50 -12.65
CA ASN A 393 -7.13 10.56 -12.19
C ASN A 393 -8.46 9.97 -11.71
N ALA A 394 -9.08 9.07 -12.47
CA ALA A 394 -10.33 8.41 -12.08
C ALA A 394 -10.13 7.53 -10.82
N ALA A 395 -9.03 6.80 -10.75
CA ALA A 395 -8.66 5.93 -9.62
C ALA A 395 -8.32 6.77 -8.38
N LEU A 396 -7.59 7.88 -8.51
CA LEU A 396 -7.21 8.73 -7.38
C LEU A 396 -8.41 9.50 -6.85
N LEU A 397 -9.25 10.06 -7.73
CA LEU A 397 -10.49 10.72 -7.32
C LEU A 397 -11.44 9.71 -6.67
N SER A 398 -11.60 8.52 -7.23
CA SER A 398 -12.41 7.47 -6.59
C SER A 398 -11.80 6.91 -5.29
N LYS A 399 -10.47 7.01 -5.13
CA LYS A 399 -9.75 6.72 -3.88
C LYS A 399 -9.76 7.89 -2.90
N ALA A 400 -10.20 9.09 -3.29
CA ALA A 400 -10.10 10.26 -2.44
C ALA A 400 -10.86 9.99 -1.15
N GLU A 401 -10.11 9.94 -0.05
CA GLU A 401 -10.58 9.71 1.32
C GLU A 401 -11.66 10.71 1.73
N SER A 402 -11.89 11.77 0.96
CA SER A 402 -12.98 12.71 1.18
C SER A 402 -14.35 12.03 1.20
N LEU A 403 -14.63 11.08 0.30
CA LEU A 403 -15.92 10.35 0.32
C LEU A 403 -16.05 9.38 1.49
N TYR A 404 -14.93 8.84 1.95
CA TYR A 404 -14.86 8.02 3.15
C TYR A 404 -15.10 8.87 4.40
N ASN A 405 -14.43 10.02 4.50
CA ASN A 405 -14.57 10.98 5.59
C ASN A 405 -15.94 11.67 5.61
N LEU A 406 -16.62 11.77 4.47
CA LEU A 406 -18.00 12.23 4.37
C LEU A 406 -19.03 11.15 4.75
N GLY A 407 -18.57 9.93 5.06
CA GLY A 407 -19.39 8.80 5.50
C GLY A 407 -20.35 8.32 4.42
N VAL A 408 -19.89 8.28 3.17
CA VAL A 408 -20.74 7.89 2.02
C VAL A 408 -20.24 6.63 1.32
N LEU A 409 -18.93 6.48 1.17
CA LEU A 409 -18.34 5.19 0.81
C LEU A 409 -17.98 4.46 2.10
N ASN A 410 -18.62 3.33 2.35
CA ASN A 410 -18.16 2.43 3.41
C ASN A 410 -16.84 1.80 2.95
N GLY A 411 -15.98 1.35 3.87
CA GLY A 411 -14.74 0.64 3.53
C GLY A 411 -14.89 -0.42 2.42
N PRO A 412 -15.94 -1.27 2.43
CA PRO A 412 -16.19 -2.24 1.37
C PRO A 412 -16.44 -1.63 -0.02
N ASP A 413 -16.99 -0.41 -0.11
CA ASP A 413 -17.24 0.24 -1.39
C ASP A 413 -15.94 0.68 -2.04
N LEU A 414 -14.95 1.13 -1.25
CA LEU A 414 -13.62 1.44 -1.75
C LEU A 414 -12.94 0.19 -2.33
N ASP A 415 -13.12 -0.96 -1.70
CA ASP A 415 -12.59 -2.22 -2.21
C ASP A 415 -13.30 -2.63 -3.52
N ILE A 416 -14.62 -2.42 -3.62
CA ILE A 416 -15.35 -2.65 -4.86
C ILE A 416 -14.80 -1.74 -5.97
N ILE A 417 -14.66 -0.45 -5.72
CA ILE A 417 -14.15 0.53 -6.70
C ILE A 417 -12.74 0.14 -7.15
N ARG A 418 -11.85 -0.18 -6.20
CA ARG A 418 -10.45 -0.58 -6.47
C ARG A 418 -10.36 -1.87 -7.28
N ASN A 419 -11.23 -2.84 -7.01
CA ASN A 419 -11.21 -4.13 -7.70
C ASN A 419 -11.96 -4.12 -9.04
N THR A 420 -12.86 -3.15 -9.23
CA THR A 420 -13.71 -3.05 -10.42
C THR A 420 -13.02 -2.26 -11.54
N LEU A 421 -12.34 -1.16 -11.22
CA LEU A 421 -11.54 -0.40 -12.19
C LEU A 421 -10.21 -1.11 -12.45
N THR A 422 -10.16 -1.90 -13.52
CA THR A 422 -8.92 -2.53 -13.96
C THR A 422 -7.89 -1.46 -14.36
N ASP A 423 -6.63 -1.66 -13.95
CA ASP A 423 -5.52 -0.77 -14.27
C ASP A 423 -4.96 -1.11 -15.67
N PRO A 424 -5.00 -0.18 -16.65
CA PRO A 424 -4.49 -0.41 -17.99
C PRO A 424 -2.98 -0.62 -18.05
N SER A 425 -2.23 -0.21 -17.01
CA SER A 425 -0.80 -0.45 -16.91
C SER A 425 -0.44 -1.85 -16.41
N THR A 426 -1.43 -2.68 -16.05
CA THR A 426 -1.21 -4.05 -15.57
C THR A 426 -1.48 -5.07 -16.67
N PHE A 427 -0.91 -6.27 -16.51
CA PHE A 427 -1.17 -7.38 -17.44
C PHE A 427 -2.67 -7.70 -17.55
N LYS A 428 -3.39 -7.65 -16.41
CA LYS A 428 -4.86 -7.79 -16.39
C LYS A 428 -5.53 -6.70 -17.24
N GLY A 429 -5.03 -5.48 -17.20
CA GLY A 429 -5.53 -4.38 -18.00
C GLY A 429 -5.31 -4.55 -19.50
N GLN A 430 -4.19 -5.15 -19.90
CA GLN A 430 -3.88 -5.42 -21.30
C GLN A 430 -4.82 -6.47 -21.91
N ILE A 431 -5.18 -7.51 -21.15
CA ILE A 431 -6.11 -8.55 -21.59
C ILE A 431 -7.59 -8.13 -21.45
N THR A 432 -7.87 -7.04 -20.73
CA THR A 432 -9.23 -6.54 -20.53
C THR A 432 -9.68 -5.79 -21.79
N GLY A 433 -10.68 -6.32 -22.49
CA GLY A 433 -11.25 -5.65 -23.66
C GLY A 433 -11.94 -4.33 -23.31
N LYS A 434 -12.07 -3.43 -24.30
CA LYS A 434 -12.74 -2.13 -24.13
C LYS A 434 -14.13 -2.23 -23.49
N ASP A 435 -14.91 -3.24 -23.85
CA ASP A 435 -16.25 -3.45 -23.32
C ASP A 435 -16.24 -3.81 -21.83
N ALA A 436 -15.23 -4.54 -21.38
CA ALA A 436 -15.04 -4.85 -19.97
C ALA A 436 -14.67 -3.60 -19.16
N TYR A 437 -13.82 -2.71 -19.70
CA TYR A 437 -13.57 -1.39 -19.09
C TYR A 437 -14.84 -0.56 -18.98
N LYS A 438 -15.65 -0.49 -20.04
CA LYS A 438 -16.93 0.23 -20.02
C LYS A 438 -17.89 -0.33 -18.97
N ALA A 439 -17.99 -1.66 -18.87
CA ALA A 439 -18.81 -2.32 -17.86
C ALA A 439 -18.32 -2.01 -16.43
N SER A 440 -17.00 -2.03 -16.21
CA SER A 440 -16.37 -1.62 -14.94
C SER A 440 -16.70 -0.17 -14.59
N ILE A 441 -16.51 0.76 -15.52
CA ILE A 441 -16.78 2.18 -15.33
C ILE A 441 -18.26 2.41 -15.04
N ALA A 442 -19.17 1.76 -15.79
CA ALA A 442 -20.61 1.84 -15.56
C ALA A 442 -21.01 1.32 -14.17
N SER A 443 -20.36 0.26 -13.69
CA SER A 443 -20.60 -0.29 -12.36
C SER A 443 -20.18 0.69 -11.25
N VAL A 444 -19.01 1.32 -11.38
CA VAL A 444 -18.55 2.36 -10.43
C VAL A 444 -19.47 3.59 -10.50
N ARG A 445 -19.86 4.03 -11.71
CA ARG A 445 -20.81 5.14 -11.92
C ARG A 445 -22.14 4.88 -11.21
N LYS A 446 -22.67 3.67 -11.35
CA LYS A 446 -23.91 3.25 -10.70
C LYS A 446 -23.77 3.27 -9.18
N LEU A 447 -22.69 2.72 -8.63
CA LEU A 447 -22.42 2.72 -7.19
C LEU A 447 -22.39 4.14 -6.62
N ILE A 448 -21.68 5.07 -7.27
CA ILE A 448 -21.63 6.48 -6.84
C ILE A 448 -23.03 7.09 -6.84
N LYS A 449 -23.81 6.92 -7.93
CA LYS A 449 -25.18 7.44 -8.02
C LYS A 449 -26.11 6.84 -6.96
N ASP A 450 -26.04 5.54 -6.72
CA ASP A 450 -26.85 4.84 -5.72
C ASP A 450 -26.54 5.35 -4.31
N ARG A 451 -25.26 5.64 -4.02
CA ARG A 451 -24.84 6.24 -2.75
C ARG A 451 -25.32 7.68 -2.60
N VAL A 452 -25.25 8.49 -3.65
CA VAL A 452 -25.81 9.85 -3.64
C VAL A 452 -27.32 9.82 -3.38
N ALA A 453 -28.05 8.95 -4.07
CA ALA A 453 -29.48 8.78 -3.89
C ALA A 453 -29.83 8.29 -2.47
N THR A 454 -29.05 7.35 -1.93
CA THR A 454 -29.23 6.85 -0.55
C THR A 454 -29.02 7.98 0.47
N LYS A 455 -27.99 8.81 0.29
CA LYS A 455 -27.71 9.94 1.18
C LYS A 455 -28.81 11.00 1.12
N ARG A 456 -29.31 11.33 -0.08
CA ARG A 456 -30.48 12.20 -0.27
C ARG A 456 -31.72 11.65 0.43
N LYS A 457 -32.01 10.37 0.26
CA LYS A 457 -33.14 9.68 0.91
C LYS A 457 -33.03 9.72 2.44
N GLY A 458 -31.82 9.54 2.99
CA GLY A 458 -31.56 9.66 4.43
C GLY A 458 -31.87 11.05 5.00
N MET A 459 -31.76 12.10 4.19
CA MET A 459 -32.13 13.48 4.53
C MET A 459 -33.59 13.84 4.18
N ASN A 460 -34.41 12.85 3.81
CA ASN A 460 -35.78 13.05 3.33
C ASN A 460 -35.86 14.03 2.13
N LEU A 461 -34.79 14.09 1.33
CA LEU A 461 -34.75 14.83 0.09
C LEU A 461 -35.20 13.91 -1.06
N PRO A 462 -35.95 14.46 -2.04
CA PRO A 462 -36.33 13.69 -3.23
C PRO A 462 -35.07 13.20 -3.95
N ALA A 463 -35.14 11.99 -4.52
CA ALA A 463 -34.10 11.48 -5.40
C ALA A 463 -33.98 12.46 -6.58
N GLY A 464 -32.91 13.25 -6.62
CA GLY A 464 -32.80 14.46 -7.44
C GLY A 464 -32.58 14.23 -8.93
N ASP A 465 -33.33 13.29 -9.51
CA ASP A 465 -33.69 13.29 -10.92
C ASP A 465 -34.87 14.27 -11.17
N GLU A 466 -35.48 14.80 -10.10
CA GLU A 466 -36.46 15.88 -10.17
C GLU A 466 -35.75 17.24 -10.23
N GLU A 467 -35.84 17.92 -11.37
CA GLU A 467 -35.27 19.26 -11.57
C GLU A 467 -36.04 20.29 -10.71
N TRP A 468 -35.36 20.83 -9.70
CA TRP A 468 -35.90 21.90 -8.86
C TRP A 468 -35.43 23.26 -9.38
N THR A 469 -36.35 24.07 -9.88
CA THR A 469 -36.08 25.48 -10.16
C THR A 469 -36.41 26.30 -8.92
N VAL A 470 -35.44 27.11 -8.47
CA VAL A 470 -35.68 28.09 -7.40
C VAL A 470 -36.10 29.40 -8.05
N ILE A 471 -37.36 29.77 -7.89
CA ILE A 471 -37.90 31.05 -8.35
C ILE A 471 -38.27 31.83 -7.08
N ASP A 472 -37.66 33.00 -6.89
CA ASP A 472 -37.90 33.89 -5.74
C ASP A 472 -37.76 33.23 -4.35
N GLY A 473 -36.77 32.34 -4.21
CA GLY A 473 -36.53 31.63 -2.94
C GLY A 473 -37.50 30.49 -2.65
N VAL A 474 -38.47 30.23 -3.53
CA VAL A 474 -39.38 29.09 -3.46
C VAL A 474 -38.89 27.97 -4.38
N LYS A 475 -38.71 26.77 -3.83
CA LYS A 475 -38.38 25.57 -4.62
C LYS A 475 -39.65 25.07 -5.32
N ILE A 476 -39.70 25.16 -6.64
CA ILE A 476 -40.82 24.67 -7.45
C ILE A 476 -40.40 23.36 -8.15
N ARG A 477 -41.26 22.34 -8.02
CA ARG A 477 -41.08 21.01 -8.60
C ARG A 477 -41.50 21.03 -10.07
N ARG A 478 -40.58 20.84 -11.03
CA ARG A 478 -40.96 20.43 -12.39
C ARG A 478 -41.05 18.91 -12.43
N LYS A 479 -42.24 18.38 -12.67
CA LYS A 479 -42.39 17.01 -13.17
C LYS A 479 -42.12 17.04 -14.66
N ASN A 480 -41.13 16.26 -15.12
CA ASN A 480 -41.11 15.81 -16.51
C ASN A 480 -42.19 14.74 -16.73
#